data_AF-A0A969J8K8-F1
#
_entry.id   AF-A0A969J8K8-F1
#
_cell.length_a   1.000
_cell.length_b   1.000
_cell.length_c   1.000
_cell.angle_alpha   90.00
_cell.angle_beta   90.00
_cell.angle_gamma   90.00
#
_symmetry.space_group_name_H-M   'P 1'
#
loop_
_entity.id
_entity.type
_entity.pdbx_description
1 polymer ?
#
loop_
_entity_poly.entity_id
_entity_poly.type
_entity_poly.pdbx_seq_one_letter_code
_entity_poly.pdbx_strand_id
1 'polypeptide(L)'
;MTQDLDPTQELAQKNTWTTGVLTFLIPLFGYIYTKRYKALLTTFGVFLGLTTLCYLSEPSLEEDEDFIAGMMFLYSVGATVENTRAIGQAKKRVISQAPMVPLLNPDRAKIQLLRLAKAQGEMTLAECVLETDCSPAEIRQWLEELQREDLIQIDNRERDGAIVYRII
;
A
#
# COMPACT_ATOMS: atom_id res chain seq x y z
N MET A 1 21.87 12.03 -2.94
CA MET A 1 21.51 10.69 -3.43
C MET A 1 20.00 10.64 -3.55
N THR A 2 19.45 11.04 -4.69
CA THR A 2 18.01 10.87 -4.97
C THR A 2 17.82 9.42 -5.36
N GLN A 3 17.31 8.63 -4.43
CA GLN A 3 16.88 7.26 -4.70
C GLN A 3 15.76 7.37 -5.74
N ASP A 4 16.01 6.96 -6.99
CA ASP A 4 14.99 6.88 -8.04
C ASP A 4 13.94 5.85 -7.57
N LEU A 5 12.88 6.35 -6.95
CA LEU A 5 11.76 5.53 -6.52
C LEU A 5 11.03 5.03 -7.77
N ASP A 6 10.64 3.76 -7.76
CA ASP A 6 9.77 3.20 -8.80
C ASP A 6 8.56 4.13 -8.98
N PRO A 7 8.17 4.49 -10.23
CA PRO A 7 7.01 5.34 -10.50
C PRO A 7 5.74 4.92 -9.74
N THR A 8 5.58 3.63 -9.46
CA THR A 8 4.48 3.05 -8.67
C THR A 8 4.57 3.45 -7.19
N GLN A 9 5.76 3.51 -6.63
CA GLN A 9 6.00 3.97 -5.24
C GLN A 9 5.76 5.48 -5.11
N GLU A 10 6.23 6.29 -6.06
CA GLU A 10 5.99 7.73 -6.03
C GLU A 10 4.48 8.05 -6.10
N LEU A 11 3.73 7.32 -6.94
CA LEU A 11 2.29 7.47 -7.05
C LEU A 11 1.56 7.02 -5.77
N ALA A 12 2.02 5.93 -5.14
CA ALA A 12 1.44 5.41 -3.90
C ALA A 12 1.62 6.36 -2.71
N GLN A 13 2.69 7.15 -2.69
CA GLN A 13 2.94 8.14 -1.63
C GLN A 13 2.03 9.37 -1.74
N LYS A 14 1.35 9.59 -2.88
CA LYS A 14 0.45 10.76 -3.05
C LYS A 14 -0.80 10.66 -2.16
N ASN A 15 -1.26 11.82 -1.70
CA ASN A 15 -2.52 11.91 -0.97
C ASN A 15 -3.73 11.75 -1.92
N THR A 16 -4.59 10.78 -1.61
CA THR A 16 -5.82 10.49 -2.36
C THR A 16 -6.81 11.66 -2.31
N TRP A 17 -6.96 12.31 -1.15
CA TRP A 17 -7.88 13.44 -0.99
C TRP A 17 -7.46 14.65 -1.82
N THR A 18 -6.20 15.06 -1.69
CA THR A 18 -5.63 16.18 -2.46
C THR A 18 -5.76 15.92 -3.96
N THR A 19 -5.50 14.69 -4.41
CA THR A 19 -5.67 14.31 -5.82
C THR A 19 -7.14 14.42 -6.24
N GLY A 20 -8.06 13.94 -5.42
CA GLY A 20 -9.49 14.01 -5.71
C GLY A 20 -9.98 15.45 -5.88
N VAL A 21 -9.71 16.31 -4.90
CA VAL A 21 -10.10 17.73 -4.94
C VAL A 21 -9.45 18.46 -6.11
N LEU A 22 -8.16 18.25 -6.32
CA LEU A 22 -7.43 18.92 -7.40
C LEU A 22 -7.93 18.50 -8.78
N THR A 23 -8.17 17.18 -8.97
CA THR A 23 -8.68 16.65 -10.25
C THR A 23 -10.12 17.07 -10.50
N PHE A 24 -10.96 17.16 -9.46
CA PHE A 24 -12.35 17.56 -9.60
C PHE A 24 -12.48 19.03 -10.01
N LEU A 25 -11.70 19.92 -9.38
CA LEU A 25 -11.73 21.35 -9.69
C LEU A 25 -11.07 21.64 -11.04
N ILE A 26 -9.89 21.06 -11.27
CA ILE A 26 -9.09 21.29 -12.48
C ILE A 26 -8.43 19.96 -12.88
N PRO A 27 -9.07 19.16 -13.76
CA PRO A 27 -8.57 17.83 -14.15
C PRO A 27 -7.09 17.83 -14.57
N LEU A 28 -6.65 18.86 -15.29
CA LEU A 28 -5.26 19.07 -15.68
C LEU A 28 -4.29 19.03 -14.50
N PHE A 29 -4.56 19.79 -13.43
CA PHE A 29 -3.68 19.84 -12.27
C PHE A 29 -3.66 18.52 -11.51
N GLY A 30 -4.79 17.81 -11.46
CA GLY A 30 -4.86 16.47 -10.90
C GLY A 30 -3.88 15.49 -11.55
N TYR A 31 -3.82 15.47 -12.88
CA TYR A 31 -2.93 14.56 -13.63
C TYR A 31 -1.45 15.01 -13.61
N ILE A 32 -1.19 16.32 -13.58
CA ILE A 32 0.18 16.85 -13.40
C ILE A 32 0.70 16.46 -12.02
N TYR A 33 -0.12 16.61 -10.98
CA TYR A 33 0.25 16.26 -9.60
C TYR A 33 0.57 14.77 -9.44
N THR A 34 -0.17 13.88 -10.12
CA THR A 34 0.09 12.43 -10.13
C THR A 34 1.13 12.00 -11.16
N LYS A 35 1.66 12.93 -11.99
CA LYS A 35 2.58 12.66 -13.11
C LYS A 35 2.03 11.67 -14.15
N ARG A 36 0.71 11.58 -14.30
CA ARG A 36 0.03 10.61 -15.18
C ARG A 36 -0.35 11.23 -16.54
N TYR A 37 0.61 11.82 -17.24
CA TYR A 37 0.39 12.52 -18.52
C TYR A 37 -0.21 11.64 -19.63
N LYS A 38 0.16 10.35 -19.68
CA LYS A 38 -0.43 9.41 -20.65
C LYS A 38 -1.92 9.21 -20.40
N ALA A 39 -2.31 9.05 -19.13
CA ALA A 39 -3.72 8.89 -18.76
C ALA A 39 -4.53 10.16 -19.09
N LEU A 40 -3.97 11.35 -18.79
CA LEU A 40 -4.56 12.63 -19.18
C LEU A 40 -4.85 12.71 -20.68
N LEU A 41 -3.87 12.39 -21.53
CA LEU A 41 -4.04 12.43 -22.99
C LEU A 41 -5.12 11.43 -23.45
N THR A 42 -5.15 10.23 -22.87
CA THR A 42 -6.17 9.23 -23.18
C THR A 42 -7.57 9.70 -22.78
N THR A 43 -7.77 10.16 -21.53
CA THR A 43 -9.08 10.58 -21.04
C THR A 43 -9.58 11.83 -21.77
N PHE A 44 -8.69 12.78 -22.04
CA PHE A 44 -9.01 13.97 -22.80
C PHE A 44 -9.36 13.65 -24.26
N GLY A 45 -8.61 12.74 -24.90
CA GLY A 45 -8.91 12.29 -26.26
C GLY A 45 -10.27 11.58 -26.36
N VAL A 46 -10.60 10.72 -25.39
CA VAL A 46 -11.92 10.07 -25.33
C VAL A 46 -13.03 11.11 -25.13
N PHE A 47 -12.83 12.09 -24.25
CA PHE A 47 -13.79 13.16 -24.02
C PHE A 47 -14.04 14.01 -25.26
N LEU A 48 -12.97 14.45 -25.93
CA LEU A 48 -13.08 15.21 -27.19
C LEU A 48 -13.79 14.40 -28.28
N GLY A 49 -13.42 13.12 -28.43
CA GLY A 49 -14.05 12.24 -29.41
C GLY A 49 -15.55 12.08 -29.18
N LEU A 50 -15.97 11.87 -27.93
CA LEU A 50 -17.37 11.70 -27.57
C LEU A 50 -18.16 13.01 -27.74
N THR A 51 -17.59 14.14 -27.32
CA THR A 51 -18.21 15.46 -27.47
C THR A 51 -18.36 15.84 -28.95
N THR A 52 -17.32 15.62 -29.75
CA THR A 52 -17.37 15.87 -31.21
C THR A 52 -18.42 14.99 -31.89
N LEU A 53 -18.54 13.72 -31.49
CA LEU A 53 -19.57 12.82 -32.02
C LEU A 53 -20.99 13.32 -31.72
N CYS A 54 -21.21 13.86 -30.52
CA CYS A 54 -22.49 14.49 -30.16
C CYS A 54 -22.79 15.69 -31.06
N TYR A 55 -21.83 16.60 -31.27
CA TYR A 55 -22.00 17.76 -32.14
C TYR A 55 -22.23 17.39 -33.61
N LEU A 56 -21.56 16.35 -34.12
CA LEU A 56 -21.79 15.86 -35.48
C LEU A 56 -23.18 15.25 -35.65
N SER A 57 -23.74 14.69 -34.58
CA SER A 57 -25.07 14.07 -34.58
C SER A 57 -26.17 15.12 -34.43
N GLU A 58 -25.94 16.13 -33.60
CA GLU A 58 -26.87 17.22 -33.32
C GLU A 58 -26.10 18.55 -33.19
N PRO A 59 -25.94 19.31 -34.30
CA PRO A 59 -25.15 20.54 -34.31
C PRO A 59 -25.67 21.63 -33.38
N SER A 60 -26.96 21.62 -33.03
CA SER A 60 -27.54 22.58 -32.08
C SER A 60 -26.97 22.47 -30.67
N LEU A 61 -26.31 21.35 -30.32
CA LEU A 61 -25.66 21.18 -29.02
C LEU A 61 -24.36 21.99 -28.88
N GLU A 62 -23.78 22.50 -29.97
CA GLU A 62 -22.53 23.27 -29.92
C GLU A 62 -22.70 24.60 -29.16
N GLU A 63 -23.89 25.18 -29.19
CA GLU A 63 -24.25 26.42 -28.48
C GLU A 63 -25.03 26.15 -27.18
N ASP A 64 -25.28 24.88 -26.85
CA ASP A 64 -26.02 24.50 -25.65
C ASP A 64 -25.09 24.50 -24.42
N GLU A 65 -25.16 25.59 -23.65
CA GLU A 65 -24.36 25.79 -22.44
C GLU A 65 -24.62 24.71 -21.38
N ASP A 66 -25.86 24.22 -21.24
CA ASP A 66 -26.22 23.20 -20.26
C ASP A 66 -25.62 21.84 -20.67
N PHE A 67 -25.66 21.52 -21.97
CA PHE A 67 -24.99 20.34 -22.51
C PHE A 67 -23.48 20.39 -22.28
N ILE A 68 -22.83 21.52 -22.60
CA ILE A 68 -21.39 21.72 -22.39
C ILE A 68 -21.03 21.59 -20.91
N ALA A 69 -21.78 22.25 -20.03
CA ALA A 69 -21.58 22.20 -18.59
C ALA A 69 -21.75 20.77 -18.05
N GLY A 70 -22.79 20.06 -18.50
CA GLY A 70 -23.03 18.66 -18.16
C GLY A 70 -21.89 17.75 -18.59
N MET A 71 -21.39 17.91 -19.81
CA MET A 71 -20.25 17.16 -20.34
C MET A 71 -18.96 17.43 -19.55
N MET A 72 -18.67 18.69 -19.25
CA MET A 72 -17.51 19.08 -18.44
C MET A 72 -17.60 18.56 -17.01
N PHE A 73 -18.79 18.57 -16.41
CA PHE A 73 -19.04 17.98 -15.09
C PHE A 73 -18.81 16.47 -15.10
N LEU A 74 -19.37 15.75 -16.06
CA LEU A 74 -19.17 14.30 -16.21
C LEU A 74 -17.70 13.94 -16.42
N TYR A 75 -16.98 14.71 -17.25
CA TYR A 75 -15.55 14.55 -17.43
C TYR A 75 -14.79 14.73 -16.13
N SER A 76 -15.09 15.78 -15.37
CA SER A 76 -14.43 16.08 -14.09
C SER A 76 -14.66 14.98 -13.05
N VAL A 77 -15.89 14.47 -12.94
CA VAL A 77 -16.21 13.33 -12.07
C VAL A 77 -15.46 12.07 -12.51
N GLY A 78 -15.51 11.74 -13.81
CA GLY A 78 -14.84 10.57 -14.37
C GLY A 78 -13.33 10.61 -14.16
N ALA A 79 -12.69 11.73 -14.46
CA ALA A 79 -11.26 11.97 -14.24
C ALA A 79 -10.89 11.83 -12.76
N THR A 80 -11.72 12.37 -11.86
CA THR A 80 -11.51 12.27 -10.41
C THR A 80 -11.52 10.83 -9.93
N VAL A 81 -12.53 10.05 -10.33
CA VAL A 81 -12.64 8.63 -9.98
C VAL A 81 -11.47 7.83 -10.53
N GLU A 82 -11.10 8.05 -11.78
CA GLU A 82 -9.97 7.37 -12.42
C GLU A 82 -8.65 7.68 -11.70
N ASN A 83 -8.37 8.95 -11.44
CA ASN A 83 -7.08 9.38 -10.89
C ASN A 83 -6.94 8.99 -9.41
N THR A 84 -8.02 9.08 -8.62
CA THR A 84 -8.03 8.59 -7.22
C THR A 84 -7.93 7.07 -7.13
N ARG A 85 -8.61 6.34 -8.03
CA ARG A 85 -8.51 4.88 -8.11
C ARG A 85 -7.09 4.43 -8.44
N ALA A 86 -6.39 5.14 -9.33
CA ALA A 86 -5.01 4.82 -9.66
C ALA A 86 -4.07 4.89 -8.45
N ILE A 87 -4.24 5.90 -7.57
CA ILE A 87 -3.49 5.97 -6.31
C ILE A 87 -3.85 4.80 -5.40
N GLY A 88 -5.15 4.49 -5.26
CA GLY A 88 -5.59 3.36 -4.44
C GLY A 88 -5.01 2.02 -4.92
N GLN A 89 -4.93 1.82 -6.23
CA GLN A 89 -4.31 0.64 -6.82
C GLN A 89 -2.79 0.64 -6.65
N ALA A 90 -2.13 1.79 -6.81
CA ALA A 90 -0.69 1.91 -6.57
C ALA A 90 -0.34 1.58 -5.11
N LYS A 91 -1.10 2.11 -4.14
CA LYS A 91 -0.96 1.77 -2.71
C LYS A 91 -1.11 0.28 -2.46
N LYS A 92 -2.15 -0.35 -3.02
CA LYS A 92 -2.35 -1.81 -2.91
C LYS A 92 -1.16 -2.59 -3.49
N ARG A 93 -0.66 -2.21 -4.67
CA ARG A 93 0.50 -2.86 -5.30
C ARG A 93 1.76 -2.72 -4.47
N VAL A 94 2.03 -1.53 -3.92
CA VAL A 94 3.18 -1.31 -3.05
C VAL A 94 3.07 -2.14 -1.77
N ILE A 95 1.87 -2.27 -1.18
CA ILE A 95 1.65 -3.16 -0.02
C ILE A 95 1.85 -4.63 -0.41
N SER A 96 1.38 -5.06 -1.59
CA SER A 96 1.56 -6.44 -2.08
C SER A 96 2.99 -6.76 -2.54
N GLN A 97 3.76 -5.75 -2.91
CA GLN A 97 5.16 -5.85 -3.35
C GLN A 97 6.15 -5.51 -2.24
N ALA A 98 5.69 -5.00 -1.10
CA ALA A 98 6.48 -5.04 0.12
C ALA A 98 6.93 -6.49 0.32
N PRO A 99 8.19 -6.74 0.70
CA PRO A 99 8.65 -8.09 0.93
C PRO A 99 7.61 -8.78 1.82
N MET A 100 7.03 -9.87 1.29
CA MET A 100 6.27 -10.81 2.09
C MET A 100 7.22 -11.23 3.20
N VAL A 101 7.12 -10.60 4.37
CA VAL A 101 7.33 -11.34 5.60
C VAL A 101 6.35 -12.49 5.45
N PRO A 102 6.81 -13.75 5.41
CA PRO A 102 5.90 -14.87 5.24
C PRO A 102 4.81 -14.68 6.28
N LEU A 103 3.56 -14.66 5.83
CA LEU A 103 2.41 -14.83 6.71
C LEU A 103 2.46 -16.29 7.17
N LEU A 104 3.53 -16.66 7.90
CA LEU A 104 3.53 -17.85 8.72
C LEU A 104 2.30 -17.66 9.58
N ASN A 105 1.35 -18.58 9.45
CA ASN A 105 0.26 -18.69 10.40
C ASN A 105 0.87 -18.47 11.79
N PRO A 106 0.43 -17.46 12.57
CA PRO A 106 1.07 -17.10 13.83
C PRO A 106 1.24 -18.32 14.75
N ASP A 107 0.33 -19.29 14.66
CA ASP A 107 0.41 -20.56 15.39
C ASP A 107 1.59 -21.43 14.90
N ARG A 108 1.84 -21.48 13.58
CA ARG A 108 3.02 -22.19 13.04
C ARG A 108 4.32 -21.50 13.43
N ALA A 109 4.36 -20.16 13.47
CA ALA A 109 5.55 -19.42 13.90
C ALA A 109 5.85 -19.69 15.38
N LYS A 110 4.83 -19.61 16.24
CA LYS A 110 4.92 -19.98 17.65
C LYS A 110 5.42 -21.42 17.84
N ILE A 111 4.88 -22.38 17.08
CA ILE A 111 5.34 -23.78 17.13
C ILE A 111 6.80 -23.90 16.67
N GLN A 112 7.23 -23.14 15.66
CA GLN A 112 8.61 -23.14 15.19
C GLN A 112 9.57 -22.58 16.25
N LEU A 113 9.19 -21.49 16.92
CA LEU A 113 9.92 -20.95 18.07
C LEU A 113 10.01 -21.99 19.20
N LEU A 114 8.92 -22.63 19.58
CA LEU A 114 8.95 -23.69 20.60
C LEU A 114 9.85 -24.88 20.19
N ARG A 115 9.87 -25.25 18.91
CA ARG A 115 10.79 -26.29 18.41
C ARG A 115 12.25 -25.84 18.50
N LEU A 116 12.53 -24.58 18.18
CA LEU A 116 13.86 -24.00 18.30
C LEU A 116 14.33 -24.00 19.77
N ALA A 117 13.47 -23.59 20.71
CA ALA A 117 13.77 -23.60 22.14
C ALA A 117 14.07 -25.01 22.63
N LYS A 118 13.28 -25.99 22.17
CA LYS A 118 13.49 -27.39 22.54
C LYS A 118 14.81 -27.95 21.98
N ALA A 119 15.24 -27.50 20.81
CA ALA A 119 16.46 -27.97 20.17
C ALA A 119 17.72 -27.33 20.76
N GLN A 120 17.68 -26.03 21.06
CA GLN A 120 18.84 -25.25 21.51
C GLN A 120 18.90 -25.08 23.03
N GLY A 121 17.80 -25.35 23.75
CA GLY A 121 17.65 -25.12 25.18
C GLY A 121 17.37 -23.66 25.52
N GLU A 122 18.17 -22.75 24.97
CA GLU A 122 18.04 -21.30 25.12
C GLU A 122 18.05 -20.61 23.76
N MET A 123 17.25 -19.57 23.60
CA MET A 123 17.25 -18.72 22.41
C MET A 123 17.29 -17.25 22.78
N THR A 124 17.92 -16.44 21.94
CA THR A 124 17.89 -14.98 21.98
C THR A 124 16.88 -14.44 20.97
N LEU A 125 16.43 -13.21 21.16
CA LEU A 125 15.56 -12.54 20.19
C LEU A 125 16.19 -12.50 18.79
N ALA A 126 17.52 -12.35 18.70
CA ALA A 126 18.23 -12.34 17.43
C ALA A 126 18.17 -13.70 16.71
N GLU A 127 18.36 -14.81 17.43
CA GLU A 127 18.23 -16.16 16.88
C GLU A 127 16.81 -16.44 16.39
N CYS A 128 15.79 -15.97 17.12
CA CYS A 128 14.40 -16.06 16.68
C CYS A 128 14.15 -15.30 15.37
N VAL A 129 14.71 -14.09 15.23
CA VAL A 129 14.62 -13.28 13.99
C VAL A 129 15.28 -14.01 12.82
N LEU A 130 16.48 -14.57 13.05
CA LEU A 130 17.22 -15.29 12.02
C LEU A 130 16.52 -16.59 11.57
N GLU A 131 15.83 -17.28 12.49
CA GLU A 131 15.18 -18.56 12.18
C GLU A 131 13.79 -18.38 11.53
N THR A 132 13.08 -17.29 11.85
CA THR A 132 11.70 -17.07 11.39
C THR A 132 11.58 -16.09 10.23
N ASP A 133 12.66 -15.35 9.91
CA ASP A 133 12.66 -14.23 8.95
C ASP A 133 11.56 -13.18 9.26
N CYS A 134 11.08 -13.13 10.50
CA CYS A 134 10.07 -12.18 10.96
C CYS A 134 10.70 -10.95 11.61
N SER A 135 9.92 -9.87 11.68
CA SER A 135 10.43 -8.63 12.29
C SER A 135 10.63 -8.80 13.81
N PRO A 136 11.61 -8.10 14.42
CA PRO A 136 11.83 -8.17 15.87
C PRO A 136 10.60 -7.75 16.71
N ALA A 137 9.75 -6.88 16.17
CA ALA A 137 8.54 -6.43 16.85
C ALA A 137 7.48 -7.53 16.95
N GLU A 138 7.25 -8.27 15.87
CA GLU A 138 6.29 -9.39 15.83
C GLU A 138 6.73 -10.54 16.73
N ILE A 139 8.02 -10.89 16.68
CA ILE A 139 8.58 -11.96 17.51
C ILE A 139 8.48 -11.62 18.99
N ARG A 140 8.73 -10.36 19.36
CA ARG A 140 8.58 -9.92 20.75
C ARG A 140 7.14 -10.12 21.24
N GLN A 141 6.16 -9.75 20.41
CA GLN A 141 4.76 -9.97 20.75
C GLN A 141 4.44 -11.47 20.95
N TRP A 142 4.94 -12.34 20.06
CA TRP A 142 4.72 -13.79 20.20
C TRP A 142 5.41 -14.37 21.44
N LEU A 143 6.62 -13.94 21.75
CA LEU A 143 7.33 -14.39 22.96
C LEU A 143 6.62 -13.91 24.24
N GLU A 144 6.08 -12.68 24.26
CA GLU A 144 5.26 -12.19 25.38
C GLU A 144 3.96 -13.01 25.53
N GLU A 145 3.34 -13.42 24.44
CA GLU A 145 2.16 -14.31 24.47
C GLU A 145 2.52 -15.71 24.98
N LEU A 146 3.60 -16.32 24.47
CA LEU A 146 4.08 -17.63 24.92
C LEU A 146 4.50 -17.63 26.40
N GLN A 147 5.07 -16.52 26.88
CA GLN A 147 5.38 -16.35 28.30
C GLN A 147 4.10 -16.26 29.14
N ARG A 148 3.08 -15.54 28.66
CA ARG A 148 1.79 -15.43 29.33
C ARG A 148 1.03 -16.76 29.39
N GLU A 149 1.25 -17.62 28.41
CA GLU A 149 0.71 -18.98 28.35
C GLU A 149 1.55 -20.00 29.15
N ASP A 150 2.56 -19.56 29.90
CA ASP A 150 3.47 -20.40 30.68
C ASP A 150 4.17 -21.49 29.83
N LEU A 151 4.45 -21.20 28.55
CA LEU A 151 5.17 -22.11 27.65
C LEU A 151 6.67 -21.83 27.61
N ILE A 152 7.07 -20.59 27.88
CA ILE A 152 8.46 -20.16 27.94
C ILE A 152 8.72 -19.25 29.14
N GLN A 153 9.97 -19.24 29.60
CA GLN A 153 10.47 -18.35 30.63
C GLN A 153 11.59 -17.47 30.07
N ILE A 154 11.63 -16.21 30.53
CA ILE A 154 12.72 -15.28 30.25
C ILE A 154 13.74 -15.41 31.38
N ASP A 155 15.01 -15.53 31.01
CA ASP A 155 16.13 -15.47 31.95
C ASP A 155 17.30 -14.67 31.38
N ASN A 156 18.27 -14.42 32.24
CA ASN A 156 19.54 -13.85 31.88
C ASN A 156 20.61 -14.96 31.83
N ARG A 157 21.22 -15.16 30.66
CA ARG A 157 22.25 -16.17 30.45
C ARG A 157 23.50 -15.84 31.29
N GLU A 158 23.90 -16.74 32.17
CA GLU A 158 24.98 -16.53 33.14
C GLU A 158 26.33 -16.18 32.49
N ARG A 159 26.58 -16.67 31.27
CA ARG A 159 27.86 -16.52 30.57
C ARG A 159 28.13 -15.10 30.07
N ASP A 160 27.11 -14.43 29.54
CA ASP A 160 27.27 -13.18 28.77
C ASP A 160 26.24 -12.09 29.12
N GLY A 161 25.29 -12.37 30.01
CA GLY A 161 24.28 -11.40 30.40
C GLY A 161 23.20 -11.17 29.33
N ALA A 162 23.10 -12.05 28.32
CA ALA A 162 22.08 -11.93 27.29
C ALA A 162 20.70 -12.37 27.79
N ILE A 163 19.66 -11.64 27.36
CA ILE A 163 18.27 -12.04 27.59
C ILE A 163 17.98 -13.27 26.72
N VAL A 164 17.62 -14.37 27.37
CA VAL A 164 17.29 -15.64 26.72
C VAL A 164 15.88 -16.09 27.08
N TYR A 165 15.29 -16.83 26.15
CA TYR A 165 14.00 -17.50 26.31
C TYR A 165 14.25 -19.00 26.33
N ARG A 166 13.63 -19.70 27.28
CA ARG A 166 13.70 -21.17 27.42
C ARG A 166 12.33 -21.76 27.63
N ILE A 167 12.12 -23.00 27.18
CA ILE A 167 10.90 -23.75 27.47
C ILE A 167 10.87 -24.11 28.95
N ILE A 168 9.67 -24.09 29.54
CA ILE A 168 9.40 -24.56 30.91
C ILE A 168 9.46 -26.10 30.97
#